data_AF-A0A6J6RVV5-F1
#
_entry.id   AF-A0A6J6RVV5-F1
#
_cell.length_a   1.000
_cell.length_b   1.000
_cell.length_c   1.000
_cell.angle_alpha   90.00
_cell.angle_beta   90.00
_cell.angle_gamma   90.00
#
_symmetry.space_group_name_H-M   'P 1'
#
loop_
_entity.id
_entity.type
_entity.pdbx_description
1 polymer ?
#
loop_
_entity_poly.entity_id
_entity_poly.type
_entity_poly.pdbx_seq_one_letter_code
_entity_poly.pdbx_strand_id
1 'polypeptide(L)'
;MTSPKEAQALQADLESLKRRQSTLEDEVIALMEQIEPLDEMLSGSKIVLAALDDERSATIASLAAAETAIDQELVATLAARQVLVDAVPASLVAEYERIRGGAGGTGVARLQGATCLGCHISMAAAEVDVIKRLPAEELAYCPDCGRLLVR
;
A
#
# COMPACT_ATOMS: atom_id res chain seq x y z
N MET A 1 16.79 -18.74 -84.14
CA MET A 1 15.47 -19.39 -84.17
C MET A 1 15.48 -20.44 -83.08
N THR A 2 14.76 -20.21 -81.98
CA THR A 2 14.63 -21.19 -80.90
C THR A 2 14.01 -22.46 -81.47
N SER A 3 14.59 -23.62 -81.15
CA SER A 3 14.01 -24.87 -81.62
C SER A 3 12.65 -25.09 -80.93
N PRO A 4 11.68 -25.77 -81.57
CA PRO A 4 10.38 -26.05 -80.97
C PRO A 4 10.47 -26.70 -79.58
N LYS A 5 11.53 -27.47 -79.34
CA LYS A 5 11.82 -28.15 -78.07
C LYS A 5 12.26 -27.19 -76.96
N GLU A 6 13.04 -26.16 -77.30
CA GLU A 6 13.47 -25.12 -76.34
C GLU A 6 12.31 -24.21 -75.94
N ALA A 7 11.42 -23.88 -76.89
CA ALA A 7 10.21 -23.11 -76.59
C ALA A 7 9.26 -23.88 -75.64
N GLN A 8 9.13 -25.19 -75.83
CA GLN A 8 8.33 -26.07 -74.96
C GLN A 8 8.91 -26.18 -73.54
N ALA A 9 10.25 -26.29 -73.41
CA ALA A 9 10.93 -26.30 -72.12
C ALA A 9 10.71 -24.98 -71.35
N LEU A 10 10.88 -23.84 -72.03
CA LEU A 10 10.62 -22.52 -71.44
C LEU A 10 9.16 -22.33 -71.01
N GLN A 11 8.20 -22.88 -71.76
CA GLN A 11 6.79 -22.87 -71.37
C GLN A 11 6.54 -23.67 -70.09
N ALA A 12 7.13 -24.87 -69.98
CA ALA A 12 7.01 -25.69 -68.77
C ALA A 12 7.63 -25.00 -67.53
N ASP A 13 8.78 -24.34 -67.71
CA ASP A 13 9.43 -23.57 -66.65
C ASP A 13 8.58 -22.38 -66.20
N LEU A 14 8.00 -21.64 -67.14
CA LEU A 14 7.09 -20.52 -66.83
C LEU A 14 5.85 -20.98 -66.08
N GLU A 15 5.25 -22.11 -66.46
CA GLU A 15 4.12 -22.67 -65.73
C GLU A 15 4.52 -23.12 -64.32
N SER A 16 5.71 -23.69 -64.15
CA SER A 16 6.26 -24.04 -62.84
C SER A 16 6.44 -22.83 -61.95
N LEU A 17 7.05 -21.76 -62.48
CA LEU A 17 7.26 -20.50 -61.76
C LEU A 17 5.94 -19.84 -61.39
N LYS A 18 4.94 -19.83 -62.29
CA LYS A 18 3.59 -19.32 -61.99
C LYS A 18 2.90 -20.08 -60.86
N ARG A 19 2.99 -21.42 -60.85
CA ARG A 19 2.45 -22.22 -59.74
C ARG A 19 3.13 -21.86 -58.42
N ARG A 20 4.47 -21.75 -58.43
CA ARG A 20 5.23 -21.38 -57.24
C ARG A 20 4.92 -19.96 -56.75
N GLN A 21 4.74 -19.01 -57.67
CA GLN A 21 4.31 -17.65 -57.36
C GLN A 21 2.93 -17.67 -56.68
N SER A 22 1.96 -18.36 -57.25
CA SER A 22 0.61 -18.48 -56.68
C SER A 22 0.65 -19.04 -55.25
N THR A 23 1.45 -20.10 -55.01
CA THR A 23 1.60 -20.65 -53.66
C THR A 23 2.20 -19.63 -52.68
N LEU A 24 3.21 -18.88 -53.10
CA LEU A 24 3.81 -17.84 -52.25
C LEU A 24 2.84 -16.69 -51.99
N GLU A 25 2.01 -16.31 -52.96
CA GLU A 25 0.97 -15.28 -52.79
C GLU A 25 -0.08 -15.74 -51.78
N ASP A 26 -0.54 -16.99 -51.85
CA ASP A 26 -1.46 -17.58 -50.87
C ASP A 26 -0.84 -17.62 -49.46
N GLU A 27 0.44 -18.02 -49.35
CA GLU A 27 1.18 -18.02 -48.07
C GLU A 27 1.31 -16.61 -47.49
N VAL A 28 1.61 -15.60 -48.32
CA VAL A 28 1.71 -14.20 -47.88
C VAL A 28 0.36 -13.70 -47.36
N ILE A 29 -0.74 -13.99 -48.07
CA ILE A 29 -2.08 -13.59 -47.62
C ILE A 29 -2.40 -14.23 -46.27
N ALA A 30 -2.15 -15.54 -46.11
CA ALA A 30 -2.39 -16.24 -44.84
C ALA A 30 -1.53 -15.68 -43.68
N LEU A 31 -0.32 -15.20 -43.95
CA LEU A 31 0.51 -14.54 -42.94
C LEU A 31 -0.02 -13.13 -42.60
N MET A 32 -0.50 -12.38 -43.59
CA MET A 32 -1.11 -11.06 -43.35
C MET A 32 -2.36 -11.18 -42.46
N GLU A 33 -3.22 -12.17 -42.73
CA GLU A 33 -4.40 -12.47 -41.90
C GLU A 33 -4.03 -12.86 -40.46
N GLN A 34 -2.87 -13.49 -40.25
CA GLN A 34 -2.38 -13.80 -38.90
C GLN A 34 -1.77 -12.60 -38.17
N ILE A 35 -1.16 -11.66 -38.90
CA ILE A 35 -0.54 -10.46 -38.32
C ILE A 35 -1.60 -9.47 -37.81
N GLU A 36 -2.69 -9.29 -38.54
CA GLU A 36 -3.75 -8.32 -38.20
C GLU A 36 -4.26 -8.44 -36.74
N PRO A 37 -4.70 -9.62 -36.24
CA PRO A 37 -5.12 -9.75 -34.84
C PRO A 37 -3.98 -9.57 -33.84
N LEU A 38 -2.73 -9.88 -34.21
CA LEU A 38 -1.58 -9.67 -33.33
C LEU A 38 -1.23 -8.18 -33.19
N ASP A 39 -1.37 -7.41 -34.26
CA ASP A 39 -1.19 -5.95 -34.24
C ASP A 39 -2.29 -5.27 -33.43
N GLU A 40 -3.54 -5.73 -33.53
CA GLU A 40 -4.63 -5.32 -32.65
C GLU A 40 -4.32 -5.68 -31.18
N MET A 41 -3.90 -6.92 -30.95
CA MET A 41 -3.22 -7.47 -29.76
C MET A 41 -2.30 -6.46 -29.07
N LEU A 42 -1.29 -6.09 -29.83
CA LEU A 42 -0.19 -5.24 -29.41
C LEU A 42 -0.64 -3.81 -29.15
N SER A 43 -1.48 -3.25 -30.02
CA SER A 43 -1.99 -1.88 -29.86
C SER A 43 -2.85 -1.75 -28.60
N GLY A 44 -3.75 -2.70 -28.35
CA GLY A 44 -4.55 -2.75 -27.12
C GLY A 44 -3.67 -2.87 -25.88
N SER A 45 -2.67 -3.75 -25.91
CA SER A 45 -1.73 -3.94 -24.79
C SER A 45 -0.93 -2.66 -24.49
N LYS A 46 -0.51 -1.91 -25.51
CA LYS A 46 0.19 -0.62 -25.34
C LYS A 46 -0.69 0.44 -24.69
N ILE A 47 -1.97 0.50 -25.04
CA ILE A 47 -2.93 1.44 -24.43
C ILE A 47 -3.12 1.11 -22.94
N VAL A 48 -3.33 -0.16 -22.61
CA VAL A 48 -3.47 -0.61 -21.22
C VAL A 48 -2.21 -0.32 -20.41
N LEU A 49 -1.04 -0.60 -20.96
CA LEU A 49 0.24 -0.33 -20.29
C LEU A 49 0.43 1.16 -20.00
N ALA A 50 0.13 2.03 -20.97
CA ALA A 50 0.21 3.48 -20.76
C ALA A 50 -0.73 3.95 -19.63
N ALA A 51 -1.97 3.45 -19.61
CA ALA A 51 -2.92 3.79 -18.55
C ALA A 51 -2.45 3.32 -17.16
N LEU A 52 -1.89 2.11 -17.07
CA LEU A 52 -1.34 1.58 -15.82
C LEU A 52 -0.10 2.36 -15.36
N ASP A 53 0.76 2.81 -16.27
CA ASP A 53 1.92 3.63 -15.94
C ASP A 53 1.50 5.00 -15.40
N ASP A 54 0.45 5.61 -15.97
CA ASP A 54 -0.14 6.85 -15.47
C ASP A 54 -0.74 6.67 -14.07
N GLU A 55 -1.53 5.62 -13.86
CA GLU A 55 -2.13 5.29 -12.55
C GLU A 55 -1.07 5.01 -11.49
N ARG A 56 -0.04 4.24 -11.86
CA ARG A 56 1.10 3.95 -10.99
C ARG A 56 1.83 5.22 -10.60
N SER A 57 2.09 6.11 -11.54
CA SER A 57 2.78 7.37 -11.30
C SER A 57 1.98 8.29 -10.37
N ALA A 58 0.65 8.38 -10.58
CA ALA A 58 -0.24 9.13 -9.69
C ALA A 58 -0.27 8.53 -8.27
N THR A 59 -0.32 7.21 -8.15
CA THR A 59 -0.33 6.50 -6.86
C THR A 59 0.98 6.72 -6.09
N ILE A 60 2.13 6.65 -6.77
CA ILE A 60 3.44 6.91 -6.16
C ILE A 60 3.52 8.36 -5.66
N ALA A 61 3.05 9.32 -6.46
CA ALA A 61 3.03 10.72 -6.05
C ALA A 61 2.14 10.96 -4.81
N SER A 62 0.96 10.33 -4.78
CA SER A 62 0.05 10.38 -3.63
C SER A 62 0.66 9.76 -2.37
N LEU A 63 1.31 8.59 -2.51
CA LEU A 63 2.00 7.92 -1.41
C LEU A 63 3.12 8.80 -0.83
N ALA A 64 3.98 9.36 -1.68
CA ALA A 64 5.09 10.21 -1.24
C ALA A 64 4.58 11.47 -0.51
N ALA A 65 3.46 12.04 -0.97
CA ALA A 65 2.82 13.18 -0.30
C ALA A 65 2.28 12.80 1.08
N ALA A 66 1.63 11.63 1.20
CA ALA A 66 1.11 11.12 2.47
C ALA A 66 2.24 10.80 3.47
N GLU A 67 3.32 10.15 3.01
CA GLU A 67 4.50 9.87 3.84
C GLU A 67 5.13 11.17 4.37
N THR A 68 5.31 12.16 3.49
CA THR A 68 5.84 13.47 3.88
C THR A 68 4.96 14.16 4.93
N ALA A 69 3.62 14.10 4.76
CA ALA A 69 2.70 14.68 5.72
C ALA A 69 2.77 13.98 7.09
N ILE A 70 2.83 12.64 7.11
CA ILE A 70 2.96 11.84 8.33
C ILE A 70 4.29 12.16 9.03
N ASP A 71 5.40 12.27 8.30
CA ASP A 71 6.70 12.61 8.87
C ASP A 71 6.70 14.00 9.51
N GLN A 72 6.07 14.98 8.86
CA GLN A 72 5.92 16.33 9.41
C GLN A 72 5.07 16.33 10.68
N GLU A 73 3.96 15.61 10.69
CA GLU A 73 3.10 15.47 11.87
C GLU A 73 3.81 14.74 13.01
N LEU A 74 4.60 13.70 12.70
CA LEU A 74 5.41 12.98 13.68
C LEU A 74 6.44 13.90 14.32
N VAL A 75 7.19 14.67 13.53
CA VAL A 75 8.18 15.63 14.04
C VAL A 75 7.50 16.68 14.93
N ALA A 76 6.38 17.25 14.48
CA ALA A 76 5.64 18.24 15.26
C ALA A 76 5.09 17.65 16.58
N THR A 77 4.53 16.44 16.53
CA THR A 77 3.98 15.74 17.69
C THR A 77 5.05 15.38 18.69
N LEU A 78 6.22 14.91 18.24
CA LEU A 78 7.36 14.60 19.11
C LEU A 78 7.93 15.86 19.77
N ALA A 79 8.02 16.97 19.02
CA ALA A 79 8.45 18.25 19.58
C ALA A 79 7.47 18.76 20.64
N ALA A 80 6.15 18.73 20.36
CA ALA A 80 5.12 19.10 21.32
C ALA A 80 5.15 18.20 22.57
N ARG A 81 5.35 16.88 22.39
CA ARG A 81 5.52 15.94 23.50
C ARG A 81 6.74 16.28 24.34
N GLN A 82 7.86 16.64 23.73
CA GLN A 82 9.08 16.98 24.48
C GLN A 82 8.85 18.20 25.38
N VAL A 83 8.19 19.25 24.88
CA VAL A 83 7.83 20.43 25.69
C VAL A 83 6.98 20.06 26.91
N LEU A 84 6.03 19.13 26.76
CA LEU A 84 5.21 18.64 27.87
C LEU A 84 6.02 17.79 28.85
N VAL A 85 6.90 16.93 28.36
CA VAL A 85 7.78 16.10 29.19
C VAL A 85 8.70 16.96 30.06
N ASP A 86 9.24 18.04 29.50
CA ASP A 86 10.13 18.97 30.23
C ASP A 86 9.40 19.71 31.37
N ALA A 87 8.07 19.83 31.30
CA ALA A 87 7.23 20.43 32.33
C ALA A 87 6.80 19.45 33.44
N VAL A 88 7.08 18.16 33.29
CA VAL A 88 6.64 17.10 34.21
C VAL A 88 7.86 16.54 34.98
N PRO A 89 7.74 16.24 36.29
CA PRO A 89 8.82 15.61 37.04
C PRO A 89 9.32 14.32 36.38
N ALA A 90 10.65 14.19 36.26
CA ALA A 90 11.28 13.07 35.56
C ALA A 90 10.88 11.68 36.11
N SER A 91 10.66 11.58 37.43
CA SER A 91 10.18 10.35 38.07
C SER A 91 8.79 9.93 37.59
N LEU A 92 7.89 10.89 37.38
CA LEU A 92 6.54 10.64 36.89
C LEU A 92 6.55 10.28 35.39
N VAL A 93 7.40 10.93 34.60
CA VAL A 93 7.62 10.56 33.18
C VAL A 93 8.15 9.14 33.07
N ALA A 94 9.11 8.76 33.90
CA ALA A 94 9.68 7.40 33.91
C ALA A 94 8.62 6.36 34.24
N GLU A 95 7.75 6.62 35.23
CA GLU A 95 6.66 5.72 35.57
C GLU A 95 5.62 5.61 34.46
N TYR A 96 5.25 6.74 33.83
CA TYR A 96 4.38 6.76 32.65
C TYR A 96 4.96 5.92 31.52
N GLU A 97 6.23 6.09 31.15
CA GLU A 97 6.86 5.36 30.04
C GLU A 97 6.98 3.86 30.34
N ARG A 98 7.29 3.49 31.59
CA ARG A 98 7.31 2.09 32.03
C ARG A 98 5.97 1.41 31.82
N ILE A 99 4.88 2.06 32.22
CA ILE A 99 3.52 1.54 32.06
C ILE A 99 3.14 1.54 30.58
N ARG A 100 3.40 2.63 29.86
CA ARG A 100 3.08 2.80 28.44
C ARG A 100 3.68 1.69 27.59
N GLY A 101 4.94 1.32 27.84
CA GLY A 101 5.63 0.24 27.14
C GLY A 101 5.00 -1.14 27.35
N GLY A 102 4.46 -1.41 28.55
CA GLY A 102 3.77 -2.67 28.87
C GLY A 102 2.27 -2.69 28.50
N ALA A 103 1.65 -1.54 28.30
CA ALA A 103 0.20 -1.38 28.16
C ALA A 103 -0.24 -0.91 26.76
N GLY A 104 0.49 -1.33 25.71
CA GLY A 104 0.09 -1.09 24.31
C GLY A 104 0.12 0.37 23.89
N GLY A 105 1.02 1.18 24.45
CA GLY A 105 1.22 2.58 24.04
C GLY A 105 0.43 3.62 24.86
N THR A 106 -0.38 3.17 25.83
CA THR A 106 -1.19 4.04 26.70
C THR A 106 -0.82 3.85 28.16
N GLY A 107 -0.06 4.78 28.74
CA GLY A 107 0.35 4.73 30.15
C GLY A 107 -0.67 5.29 31.15
N VAL A 108 -1.63 6.11 30.69
CA VAL A 108 -2.62 6.82 31.52
C VAL A 108 -4.01 6.65 30.92
N ALA A 109 -5.01 6.43 31.75
CA ALA A 109 -6.41 6.34 31.37
C ALA A 109 -7.28 7.24 32.26
N ARG A 110 -8.40 7.71 31.74
CA ARG A 110 -9.42 8.38 32.56
C ARG A 110 -10.27 7.34 33.28
N LEU A 111 -10.56 7.59 34.56
CA LEU A 111 -11.60 6.88 35.30
C LEU A 111 -12.96 7.55 35.04
N GLN A 112 -13.89 6.82 34.43
CA GLN A 112 -15.26 7.31 34.20
C GLN A 112 -16.24 6.48 35.01
N GLY A 113 -16.78 7.08 36.07
CA GLY A 113 -17.63 6.36 37.02
C GLY A 113 -16.85 5.26 37.75
N ALA A 114 -17.11 4.00 37.40
CA ALA A 114 -16.37 2.84 37.89
C ALA A 114 -15.48 2.18 36.82
N THR A 115 -15.46 2.73 35.60
CA THR A 115 -14.79 2.09 34.46
C THR A 115 -13.47 2.79 34.12
N CYS A 116 -12.41 2.00 34.00
CA CYS A 116 -11.14 2.47 33.44
C CYS A 116 -11.25 2.56 31.92
N LEU A 117 -11.08 3.73 31.32
CA LEU A 117 -11.18 3.90 29.86
C LEU A 117 -9.95 3.38 29.09
N GLY A 118 -8.97 2.78 29.77
CA GLY A 118 -7.81 2.16 29.14
C GLY A 118 -8.02 0.66 28.87
N CYS A 119 -8.58 -0.08 29.83
CA CYS A 119 -8.90 -1.51 29.66
C CYS A 119 -10.40 -1.78 29.49
N HIS A 120 -11.24 -0.75 29.66
CA HIS A 120 -12.71 -0.83 29.61
C HIS A 120 -13.34 -1.79 30.63
N ILE A 121 -12.60 -2.14 31.68
CA ILE A 121 -13.09 -2.97 32.78
C ILE A 121 -13.73 -2.06 33.85
N SER A 122 -14.88 -2.51 34.37
CA SER A 122 -15.53 -1.88 35.52
C SER A 122 -14.93 -2.42 36.80
N MET A 123 -14.37 -1.53 37.61
CA MET A 123 -13.80 -1.85 38.93
C MET A 123 -14.89 -2.05 39.97
N ALA A 124 -14.56 -2.73 41.06
CA ALA A 124 -15.45 -2.87 42.20
C ALA A 124 -15.64 -1.51 42.90
N ALA A 125 -16.83 -1.29 43.47
CA ALA A 125 -17.15 -0.02 44.14
C ALA A 125 -16.15 0.35 45.24
N ALA A 126 -15.64 -0.64 45.99
CA ALA A 126 -14.63 -0.44 47.01
C ALA A 126 -13.29 0.08 46.45
N GLU A 127 -12.85 -0.43 45.28
CA GLU A 127 -11.62 -0.01 44.62
C GLU A 127 -11.74 1.44 44.11
N VAL A 128 -12.90 1.76 43.53
CA VAL A 128 -13.22 3.12 43.07
C VAL A 128 -13.23 4.09 44.25
N ASP A 129 -13.80 3.71 45.39
CA ASP A 129 -13.83 4.54 46.60
C ASP A 129 -12.43 4.78 47.17
N VAL A 130 -11.57 3.76 47.17
CA VAL A 130 -10.15 3.92 47.55
C VAL A 130 -9.47 4.92 46.63
N ILE A 131 -9.59 4.76 45.31
CA ILE A 131 -8.99 5.67 44.31
C ILE A 131 -9.51 7.11 44.47
N LYS A 132 -10.81 7.29 44.71
CA LYS A 132 -11.41 8.63 44.89
C LYS A 132 -10.95 9.33 46.17
N ARG A 133 -10.63 8.58 47.22
CA ARG A 133 -10.17 9.11 48.51
C ARG A 133 -8.68 9.43 48.56
N LEU A 134 -7.89 8.97 47.58
CA LEU A 134 -6.47 9.32 47.50
C LEU A 134 -6.28 10.85 47.43
N PRO A 135 -5.25 11.43 48.10
CA PRO A 135 -4.88 12.83 47.96
C PRO A 135 -4.62 13.24 46.51
N ALA A 136 -4.89 14.50 46.15
CA ALA A 136 -4.76 15.02 44.77
C ALA A 136 -3.38 14.74 44.15
N GLU A 137 -2.36 14.74 45.00
CA GLU A 137 -0.94 14.59 44.69
C GLU A 137 -0.48 13.13 44.59
N GLU A 138 -1.32 12.18 45.02
CA GLU A 138 -1.00 10.75 45.00
C GLU A 138 -1.48 10.09 43.70
N LEU A 139 -0.61 9.24 43.13
CA LEU A 139 -0.90 8.54 41.88
C LEU A 139 -1.89 7.40 42.11
N ALA A 140 -2.97 7.39 41.34
CA ALA A 140 -3.90 6.28 41.30
C ALA A 140 -3.58 5.33 40.15
N TYR A 141 -3.78 4.02 40.37
CA TYR A 141 -3.52 2.98 39.38
C TYR A 141 -4.77 2.12 39.20
N CYS A 142 -5.01 1.66 37.98
CA CYS A 142 -6.03 0.64 37.72
C CYS A 142 -5.53 -0.73 38.21
N PRO A 143 -6.28 -1.44 39.07
CA PRO A 143 -5.87 -2.74 39.59
C PRO A 143 -5.79 -3.81 38.50
N ASP A 144 -6.62 -3.69 37.44
CA ASP A 144 -6.68 -4.69 36.38
C ASP A 144 -5.57 -4.55 35.33
N CYS A 145 -5.24 -3.31 34.93
CA CYS A 145 -4.31 -3.06 33.81
C CYS A 145 -3.07 -2.25 34.18
N GLY A 146 -2.94 -1.83 35.43
CA GLY A 146 -1.77 -1.10 35.95
C GLY A 146 -1.58 0.31 35.40
N ARG A 147 -2.50 0.83 34.57
CA ARG A 147 -2.43 2.20 34.05
C ARG A 147 -2.64 3.23 35.14
N LEU A 148 -1.97 4.37 35.01
CA LEU A 148 -2.26 5.56 35.83
C LEU A 148 -3.68 6.05 35.54
N LEU A 149 -4.40 6.44 36.59
CA LEU A 149 -5.78 6.93 36.49
C LEU A 149 -5.84 8.44 36.73
N VAL A 150 -6.44 9.15 35.77
CA VAL A 150 -6.86 10.54 35.93
C VAL A 150 -8.34 10.55 36.30
N ARG A 151 -8.65 11.21 37.41
CA ARG A 151 -9.98 11.32 38.03
C ARG A 151 -10.63 12.66 37.73
#